data_AF-A0A3D3KZ39-F1
#
_entry.id   AF-A0A3D3KZ39-F1
#
_cell.length_a   1.000
_cell.length_b   1.000
_cell.length_c   1.000
_cell.angle_alpha   90.00
_cell.angle_beta   90.00
_cell.angle_gamma   90.00
#
_symmetry.space_group_name_H-M   'P 1'
#
loop_
_entity.id
_entity.type
_entity.pdbx_description
1 polymer ?
#
loop_
_entity_poly.entity_id
_entity_poly.type
_entity_poly.pdbx_seq_one_letter_code
_entity_poly.pdbx_strand_id
1 'polypeptide(L)'
;MPIEIPTDLTPELVPLSWLIGEWEGSGRLGSGDEESEHFLQHVSFTHNGLAYLQYRAESWITDDDGTRLRPLTVETGFWALERKQLDADGGPGLIPADIVPALRSADEVEALRNKDGGFDISVSIAHPGGISELYYGQIKGPQIHLTT
;
A
#
# COMPACT_ATOMS: atom_id res chain seq x y z
N MET A 1 -7.55 -17.28 -9.18
CA MET A 1 -8.73 -16.41 -9.37
C MET A 1 -8.29 -15.23 -10.21
N PRO A 2 -8.97 -14.88 -11.31
CA PRO A 2 -8.66 -13.64 -12.02
C PRO A 2 -8.89 -12.44 -11.09
N ILE A 3 -8.00 -11.44 -11.15
CA ILE A 3 -8.20 -10.16 -10.48
C ILE A 3 -9.34 -9.44 -11.21
N GLU A 4 -10.46 -9.21 -10.52
CA GLU A 4 -11.50 -8.30 -10.99
C GLU A 4 -11.11 -6.88 -10.55
N ILE A 5 -10.82 -6.01 -11.51
CA ILE A 5 -10.56 -4.60 -11.21
C ILE A 5 -11.94 -3.93 -11.01
N PRO A 6 -12.21 -3.31 -9.84
CA PRO A 6 -13.45 -2.60 -9.61
C PRO A 6 -13.64 -1.50 -10.66
N THR A 7 -14.82 -1.44 -11.29
CA THR A 7 -15.11 -0.47 -12.35
C THR A 7 -15.40 0.94 -11.82
N ASP A 8 -15.55 1.08 -10.51
CA ASP A 8 -15.83 2.30 -9.76
C ASP A 8 -14.65 2.74 -8.89
N LEU A 9 -13.45 2.21 -9.17
CA LEU A 9 -12.25 2.57 -8.44
C LEU A 9 -11.88 4.04 -8.67
N THR A 10 -11.61 4.76 -7.58
CA THR A 10 -11.06 6.12 -7.62
C THR A 10 -9.85 6.16 -8.57
N PRO A 11 -9.80 7.08 -9.56
CA PRO A 11 -8.80 7.02 -10.63
C PRO A 11 -7.36 6.86 -10.13
N GLU A 12 -6.99 7.57 -9.06
CA GLU A 12 -5.66 7.51 -8.45
C GLU A 12 -5.25 6.12 -7.96
N LEU A 13 -6.20 5.22 -7.71
CA LEU A 13 -5.91 3.87 -7.25
C LEU A 13 -5.68 2.89 -8.40
N VAL A 14 -5.94 3.26 -9.66
CA VAL A 14 -5.74 2.38 -10.82
C VAL A 14 -4.31 1.85 -10.89
N PRO A 15 -3.24 2.66 -10.73
CA PRO A 15 -1.86 2.15 -10.70
C PRO A 15 -1.56 1.17 -9.56
N LEU A 16 -2.30 1.27 -8.46
CA LEU A 16 -2.16 0.47 -7.25
C LEU A 16 -3.13 -0.73 -7.21
N SER A 17 -4.04 -0.85 -8.18
CA SER A 17 -5.19 -1.76 -8.14
C SER A 17 -4.82 -3.23 -7.97
N TRP A 18 -3.66 -3.65 -8.47
CA TRP A 18 -3.18 -5.02 -8.35
C TRP A 18 -2.73 -5.40 -6.94
N LEU A 19 -2.59 -4.44 -6.02
CA LEU A 19 -2.33 -4.70 -4.60
C LEU A 19 -3.61 -5.04 -3.83
N ILE A 20 -4.78 -4.58 -4.31
CA ILE A 20 -6.06 -4.68 -3.57
C ILE A 20 -6.42 -6.15 -3.36
N GLY A 21 -6.69 -6.51 -2.11
CA GLY A 21 -7.04 -7.86 -1.70
C GLY A 21 -6.25 -8.33 -0.48
N GLU A 22 -6.26 -9.65 -0.29
CA GLU A 22 -5.57 -10.35 0.79
C GLU A 22 -4.39 -11.15 0.23
N TRP A 23 -3.27 -11.09 0.92
CA TRP A 23 -2.03 -11.76 0.57
C TRP A 23 -1.53 -12.53 1.78
N GLU A 24 -1.14 -13.78 1.58
CA GLU A 24 -0.46 -14.57 2.62
C GLU A 24 0.80 -15.20 2.03
N GLY A 25 1.88 -15.15 2.79
CA GLY A 25 3.17 -15.70 2.39
C GLY A 25 4.05 -16.01 3.59
N SER A 26 5.05 -16.86 3.38
CA SER A 26 6.07 -17.17 4.38
C SER A 26 7.44 -16.71 3.90
N GLY A 27 8.35 -16.49 4.84
CA GLY A 27 9.71 -16.05 4.58
C GLY A 27 10.64 -16.35 5.75
N ARG A 28 11.87 -15.86 5.64
CA ARG A 28 12.88 -15.92 6.71
C ARG A 28 13.25 -14.52 7.16
N LEU A 29 13.46 -14.35 8.45
CA LEU A 29 13.88 -13.08 9.04
C LEU A 29 15.37 -12.80 8.76
N GLY A 30 15.79 -11.54 8.91
CA GLY A 30 17.20 -11.15 8.82
C GLY A 30 17.80 -11.31 7.42
N SER A 31 19.00 -11.89 7.34
CA SER A 31 19.70 -12.17 6.08
C SER A 31 19.07 -13.31 5.27
N GLY A 32 18.22 -14.13 5.90
CA GLY A 32 17.61 -15.29 5.28
C GLY A 32 18.51 -16.53 5.22
N ASP A 33 19.60 -16.56 6.00
CA ASP A 33 20.51 -17.70 6.09
C ASP A 33 19.84 -18.94 6.73
N GLU A 34 20.53 -20.08 6.72
CA GLU A 34 20.00 -21.37 7.19
C GLU A 34 19.45 -21.32 8.63
N GLU A 35 20.10 -20.55 9.51
CA GLU A 35 19.75 -20.41 10.94
C GLU A 35 18.66 -19.35 11.21
N SER A 36 18.15 -18.68 10.16
CA SER A 36 17.16 -17.61 10.31
C SER A 36 15.79 -18.15 10.69
N GLU A 37 15.11 -17.48 11.63
CA GLU A 37 13.74 -17.82 12.01
C GLU A 37 12.76 -17.70 10.83
N HIS A 38 11.81 -18.62 10.76
CA HIS A 38 10.72 -18.61 9.81
C HIS A 38 9.59 -17.70 10.28
N PHE A 39 8.95 -17.01 9.34
CA PHE A 39 7.74 -16.25 9.62
C PHE A 39 6.68 -16.45 8.55
N LEU A 40 5.43 -16.27 8.96
CA LEU A 40 4.27 -16.12 8.09
C LEU A 40 3.80 -14.67 8.19
N GLN A 41 3.38 -14.09 7.09
CA GLN A 41 2.78 -12.76 7.04
C GLN A 41 1.48 -12.79 6.23
N HIS A 42 0.48 -12.12 6.78
CA HIS A 42 -0.80 -11.85 6.12
C HIS A 42 -0.94 -10.34 5.93
N VAL A 43 -1.25 -9.91 4.71
CA VAL A 43 -1.34 -8.51 4.31
C VAL A 43 -2.67 -8.24 3.63
N SER A 44 -3.36 -7.19 4.07
CA SER A 44 -4.59 -6.70 3.46
C SER A 44 -4.38 -5.31 2.86
N PHE A 45 -4.80 -5.12 1.61
CA PHE A 45 -4.97 -3.80 1.00
C PHE A 45 -6.44 -3.56 0.67
N THR A 46 -7.00 -2.50 1.24
CA THR A 46 -8.42 -2.12 1.04
C THR A 46 -8.55 -0.65 0.66
N HIS A 47 -9.72 -0.26 0.16
CA HIS A 47 -10.04 1.15 -0.13
C HIS A 47 -11.47 1.46 0.30
N ASN A 48 -11.76 2.73 0.47
CA ASN A 48 -13.09 3.23 0.87
C ASN A 48 -13.63 4.30 -0.11
N GLY A 49 -13.05 4.39 -1.31
CA GLY A 49 -13.39 5.39 -2.34
C GLY A 49 -12.56 6.67 -2.27
N LEU A 50 -11.67 6.81 -1.29
CA LEU A 50 -10.70 7.91 -1.25
C LEU A 50 -9.44 7.55 -2.03
N ALA A 51 -8.64 8.56 -2.37
CA ALA A 51 -7.44 8.45 -3.21
C ALA A 51 -6.21 7.84 -2.47
N TYR A 52 -6.44 6.82 -1.63
CA TYR A 52 -5.41 6.04 -0.97
C TYR A 52 -5.86 4.60 -0.72
N LEU A 53 -4.90 3.67 -0.60
CA LEU A 53 -5.14 2.34 -0.06
C LEU A 53 -4.89 2.33 1.45
N GLN A 54 -5.72 1.60 2.18
CA GLN A 54 -5.49 1.20 3.55
C GLN A 54 -4.68 -0.10 3.56
N TYR A 55 -3.57 -0.09 4.27
CA TYR A 55 -2.66 -1.21 4.41
C TYR A 55 -2.70 -1.75 5.85
N ARG A 56 -2.65 -3.07 5.98
CA ARG A 56 -2.42 -3.74 7.26
C ARG A 56 -1.67 -5.03 7.04
N ALA A 57 -0.64 -5.27 7.83
CA ALA A 57 0.10 -6.52 7.84
C ALA A 57 0.22 -7.08 9.26
N GLU A 58 0.02 -8.38 9.39
CA GLU A 58 0.25 -9.15 10.61
C GLU A 58 1.24 -10.26 10.32
N SER A 59 2.20 -10.46 11.22
CA SER A 59 3.22 -11.50 11.08
C SER A 59 3.30 -12.38 12.32
N TRP A 60 3.68 -13.64 12.13
CA TRP A 60 3.90 -14.64 13.16
C TRP A 60 5.22 -15.37 12.93
N ILE A 61 5.91 -15.71 14.00
CA ILE A 61 7.00 -16.71 13.95
C ILE A 61 6.38 -18.09 13.72
N THR A 62 7.01 -18.89 12.88
CA THR A 62 6.61 -20.27 12.59
C THR A 62 7.75 -21.25 12.82
N ASP A 63 7.43 -22.54 12.92
CA ASP A 63 8.41 -23.60 12.69
C ASP A 63 8.64 -23.83 11.19
N ASP A 64 9.50 -24.79 10.86
CA ASP A 64 9.86 -25.18 9.49
C ASP A 64 8.67 -25.71 8.68
N ASP A 65 7.65 -26.25 9.37
CA ASP A 65 6.41 -26.76 8.77
C ASP A 65 5.35 -25.65 8.57
N GLY A 66 5.65 -24.41 8.97
CA GLY A 66 4.75 -23.26 8.86
C GLY A 66 3.71 -23.16 9.98
N THR A 67 3.83 -23.95 11.04
CA THR A 67 2.95 -23.88 12.21
C THR A 67 3.22 -22.58 12.95
N ARG A 68 2.18 -21.75 13.13
CA ARG A 68 2.29 -20.49 13.88
C ARG A 68 2.63 -20.77 15.34
N LEU A 69 3.80 -20.30 15.78
CA LEU A 69 4.29 -20.46 17.15
C LEU A 69 3.85 -19.28 18.03
N ARG A 70 4.09 -18.05 17.55
CA ARG A 70 3.75 -16.82 18.29
C ARG A 70 3.63 -15.60 17.35
N PRO A 71 2.88 -14.55 17.73
CA PRO A 71 2.88 -13.28 17.01
C PRO A 71 4.28 -12.65 16.94
N LEU A 72 4.58 -12.01 15.82
CA LEU A 72 5.82 -11.25 15.59
C LEU A 72 5.55 -9.75 15.65
N THR A 73 4.74 -9.22 14.74
CA THR A 73 4.42 -7.79 14.67
C THR A 73 3.09 -7.55 13.95
N VAL A 74 2.57 -6.34 14.11
CA VAL A 74 1.49 -5.79 13.30
C VAL A 74 1.90 -4.38 12.86
N GLU A 75 1.52 -4.01 11.65
CA GLU A 75 1.70 -2.67 11.13
C GLU A 75 0.50 -2.28 10.27
N THR A 76 0.25 -0.98 10.14
CA THR A 76 -0.86 -0.46 9.37
C THR A 76 -0.51 0.91 8.81
N GLY A 77 -1.17 1.32 7.72
CA GLY A 77 -0.84 2.59 7.11
C GLY A 77 -1.62 2.88 5.84
N PHE A 78 -1.11 3.87 5.10
CA PHE A 78 -1.74 4.37 3.89
C PHE A 78 -0.74 4.50 2.75
N TRP A 79 -1.18 4.10 1.56
CA TRP A 79 -0.42 4.19 0.32
C TRP A 79 -1.18 5.08 -0.66
N ALA A 80 -0.53 6.09 -1.23
CA ALA A 80 -1.16 7.01 -2.17
C ALA A 80 -0.19 7.47 -3.26
N LEU A 81 -0.72 7.86 -4.42
CA LEU A 81 0.07 8.58 -5.41
C LEU A 81 0.57 9.90 -4.82
N GLU A 82 1.84 10.21 -5.05
CA GLU A 82 2.38 11.53 -4.74
C GLU A 82 2.00 12.49 -5.86
N ARG A 83 1.04 13.37 -5.55
CA ARG A 83 0.64 14.45 -6.45
C ARG A 83 0.37 15.71 -5.66
N LYS A 84 0.40 16.84 -6.38
CA LYS A 84 -0.06 18.10 -5.82
C LYS A 84 -1.53 17.96 -5.39
N GLN A 85 -1.83 18.33 -4.15
CA GLN A 85 -3.21 18.49 -3.70
C GLN A 85 -3.83 19.73 -4.35
N LEU A 86 -5.09 19.59 -4.75
CA LEU A 86 -5.92 20.61 -5.37
C LEU A 86 -7.06 20.98 -4.42
N ASP A 87 -7.74 22.11 -4.68
CA ASP A 87 -8.84 22.58 -3.83
C ASP A 87 -10.01 21.59 -3.74
N ALA A 88 -10.16 20.73 -4.76
CA ALA A 88 -11.18 19.68 -4.79
C ALA A 88 -10.87 18.49 -3.84
N ASP A 89 -9.63 18.38 -3.35
CA ASP A 89 -9.25 17.32 -2.40
C ASP A 89 -9.79 17.61 -0.99
N GLY A 90 -9.99 16.54 -0.23
CA GLY A 90 -10.28 16.65 1.20
C GLY A 90 -9.10 17.30 1.93
N GLY A 91 -9.40 18.24 2.82
CA GLY A 91 -8.42 18.98 3.60
C GLY A 91 -8.13 18.36 4.97
N PRO A 92 -7.15 18.90 5.71
CA PRO A 92 -6.87 18.47 7.08
C PRO A 92 -8.09 18.62 7.99
N GLY A 93 -8.28 17.65 8.89
CA GLY A 93 -9.45 17.58 9.77
C GLY A 93 -10.62 16.87 9.08
N LEU A 94 -11.83 17.42 9.22
CA LEU A 94 -13.05 16.87 8.63
C LEU A 94 -13.54 17.76 7.47
N ILE A 95 -12.62 18.32 6.70
CA ILE A 95 -12.94 19.15 5.53
C ILE A 95 -13.28 18.18 4.38
N PRO A 96 -14.54 18.17 3.89
CA PRO A 96 -14.94 17.26 2.83
C PRO A 96 -14.28 17.67 1.51
N ALA A 97 -14.00 16.66 0.68
CA ALA A 97 -13.66 16.88 -0.73
C ALA A 97 -14.86 17.48 -1.49
N ASP A 98 -14.59 18.08 -2.63
CA ASP A 98 -15.64 18.55 -3.53
C ASP A 98 -16.45 17.38 -4.11
N ILE A 99 -17.69 17.66 -4.52
CA ILE A 99 -18.55 16.67 -5.20
C ILE A 99 -17.89 16.14 -6.47
N VAL A 100 -17.13 16.99 -7.16
CA VAL A 100 -16.37 16.62 -8.35
C VAL A 100 -14.93 16.35 -7.92
N PRO A 101 -14.42 15.11 -8.08
CA PRO A 101 -13.07 14.77 -7.68
C PRO A 101 -11.99 15.59 -8.40
N ALA A 102 -10.82 15.70 -7.76
CA ALA A 102 -9.64 16.35 -8.30
C ALA A 102 -9.16 15.69 -9.59
N LEU A 103 -9.14 14.35 -9.64
CA LEU A 103 -8.87 13.57 -10.84
C LEU A 103 -10.09 12.72 -11.20
N ARG A 104 -10.49 12.79 -12.45
CA ARG A 104 -11.81 12.32 -12.93
C ARG A 104 -11.69 11.14 -13.88
N SER A 105 -10.49 10.85 -14.37
CA SER A 105 -10.26 9.84 -15.39
C SER A 105 -8.87 9.23 -15.28
N ALA A 106 -8.71 8.07 -15.94
CA ALA A 106 -7.41 7.45 -16.12
C ALA A 106 -6.45 8.37 -16.88
N ASP A 107 -6.91 9.12 -17.88
CA ASP A 107 -6.05 10.03 -18.67
C ASP A 107 -5.43 11.13 -17.80
N GLU A 108 -6.19 11.67 -16.83
CA GLU A 108 -5.69 12.66 -15.88
C GLU A 108 -4.66 12.06 -14.91
N VAL A 109 -4.83 10.80 -14.53
CA VAL A 109 -3.85 10.05 -13.72
C VAL A 109 -2.60 9.75 -14.54
N GLU A 110 -2.73 9.33 -15.80
CA GLU A 110 -1.62 9.05 -16.70
C GLU A 110 -0.72 10.26 -16.93
N ALA A 111 -1.27 11.48 -16.84
CA ALA A 111 -0.49 12.72 -16.86
C ALA A 111 0.45 12.88 -15.65
N LEU A 112 0.27 12.10 -14.58
CA LEU A 112 1.16 12.05 -13.42
C LEU A 112 2.36 11.12 -13.61
N ARG A 113 2.51 10.45 -14.76
CA ARG A 113 3.67 9.59 -15.00
C ARG A 113 4.97 10.37 -14.83
N ASN A 114 5.88 9.82 -14.04
CA ASN A 114 7.21 10.36 -13.88
C ASN A 114 8.08 10.05 -15.12
N LYS A 115 9.28 10.63 -15.16
CA LYS A 115 10.25 10.46 -16.26
C LYS A 115 10.66 9.00 -16.50
N ASP A 116 10.53 8.14 -15.49
CA ASP A 116 10.91 6.73 -15.54
C ASP A 116 9.73 5.83 -15.98
N GLY A 117 8.58 6.44 -16.29
CA GLY A 117 7.37 5.77 -16.76
C GLY A 117 6.56 5.10 -15.64
N GLY A 118 6.87 5.38 -14.37
CA GLY A 118 6.08 4.97 -13.21
C GLY A 118 5.23 6.13 -12.66
N PHE A 119 4.66 5.93 -11.48
CA PHE A 119 4.01 6.96 -10.68
C PHE A 119 4.74 7.11 -9.35
N ASP A 120 4.99 8.34 -8.94
CA ASP A 120 5.55 8.60 -7.62
C ASP A 120 4.50 8.29 -6.56
N ILE A 121 4.93 7.69 -5.44
CA ILE A 121 4.04 7.29 -4.34
C ILE A 121 4.65 7.69 -2.99
N SER A 122 3.75 7.94 -2.04
CA SER A 122 4.09 8.08 -0.63
C SER A 122 3.38 6.99 0.17
N VAL A 123 4.09 6.44 1.14
CA VAL A 123 3.60 5.35 2.00
C VAL A 123 3.90 5.71 3.44
N SER A 124 2.85 5.84 4.24
CA SER A 124 2.97 6.03 5.68
C SER A 124 2.64 4.72 6.38
N ILE A 125 3.50 4.26 7.28
CA ILE A 125 3.30 3.05 8.08
C ILE A 125 3.45 3.41 9.55
N ALA A 126 2.58 2.85 10.38
CA ALA A 126 2.61 2.96 11.82
C ALA A 126 2.74 1.57 12.44
N HIS A 127 3.62 1.47 13.42
CA HIS A 127 3.82 0.28 14.23
C HIS A 127 3.39 0.55 15.67
N PRO A 128 2.97 -0.50 16.42
CA PRO A 128 2.80 -0.42 17.86
C PRO A 128 4.05 0.16 18.55
N GLY A 129 3.83 0.90 19.65
CA GLY A 129 4.93 1.55 20.38
C GLY A 129 5.30 2.95 19.87
N GLY A 130 4.55 3.49 18.91
CA GLY A 130 4.68 4.89 18.48
C GLY A 130 5.74 5.13 17.41
N ILE A 131 6.19 4.07 16.72
CA ILE A 131 7.09 4.18 15.57
C ILE A 131 6.24 4.43 14.34
N SER A 132 6.63 5.44 13.55
CA SER A 132 6.04 5.71 12.25
C SER A 132 7.15 5.87 11.22
N GLU A 133 6.92 5.29 10.06
CA GLU A 133 7.81 5.32 8.91
C GLU A 133 7.09 6.02 7.76
N LEU A 134 7.83 6.85 7.03
CA LEU A 134 7.35 7.50 5.83
C LEU A 134 8.31 7.14 4.71
N TYR A 135 7.77 6.50 3.69
CA TYR A 135 8.51 6.13 2.51
C TYR A 135 8.06 6.97 1.32
N TYR A 136 9.02 7.28 0.47
CA TYR A 136 8.81 7.86 -0.85
C TYR A 136 9.39 6.92 -1.90
N GLY A 137 8.79 6.90 -3.08
CA GLY A 137 9.29 6.07 -4.16
C GLY A 137 8.37 6.05 -5.35
N GLN A 138 8.36 4.93 -6.06
CA GLN A 138 7.57 4.80 -7.28
C GLN A 138 6.96 3.41 -7.45
N ILE A 139 5.83 3.39 -8.15
CA ILE A 139 5.20 2.19 -8.68
C ILE A 139 5.28 2.19 -10.21
N LYS A 140 5.80 1.11 -10.79
CA LYS A 140 5.96 0.93 -12.24
C LYS A 140 5.45 -0.46 -12.63
N GLY A 141 4.19 -0.52 -13.07
CA GLY A 141 3.52 -1.80 -13.28
C GLY A 141 3.48 -2.61 -11.98
N PRO A 142 3.85 -3.90 -11.98
CA PRO A 142 3.84 -4.75 -10.80
C PRO A 142 5.11 -4.62 -9.92
N GLN A 143 5.88 -3.54 -10.08
CA GLN A 143 7.09 -3.29 -9.31
C GLN A 143 6.96 -2.01 -8.49
N ILE A 144 7.37 -2.09 -7.23
CA ILE A 144 7.39 -0.98 -6.30
C ILE A 144 8.82 -0.82 -5.78
N HIS A 145 9.30 0.41 -5.73
CA HIS A 145 10.56 0.77 -5.09
C HIS A 145 10.30 1.91 -4.11
N LEU A 146 10.74 1.73 -2.87
CA LEU A 146 10.53 2.68 -1.77
C LEU A 146 11.85 2.93 -1.05
N THR A 147 12.02 4.14 -0.53
CA THR A 147 13.07 4.53 0.41
C THR A 147 12.48 5.32 1.57
N THR A 148 13.02 5.11 2.76
CA THR A 148 12.85 6.02 3.91
C THR A 148 13.61 7.31 3.71
#